data_AF-A0A1G7H3C0-F1
#
_entry.id   AF-A0A1G7H3C0-F1
#
_cell.length_a   1.000
_cell.length_b   1.000
_cell.length_c   1.000
_cell.angle_alpha   90.00
_cell.angle_beta   90.00
_cell.angle_gamma   90.00
#
_symmetry.space_group_name_H-M   'P 1'
#
loop_
_entity.id
_entity.type
_entity.pdbx_description
1 polymer ?
#
loop_
_entity_poly.entity_id
_entity_poly.type
_entity_poly.pdbx_seq_one_letter_code
_entity_poly.pdbx_strand_id
1 'polypeptide(L)'
;MFGGGSGAGMAQVYRTNIKLLRKTNRFNSARTFTTTKKEYSKVAGSSVLLKKMSAAQFRETRQQVLQNRKQDRQKNILLSTAVFVPLLLLFAYVTSMFFANENAIQANNLKLETATNLKHYNFYMSDAAIWLQQQKVANAIFQYRKAKELFPEKFAVNYKLTQVLLSSCALDSLYCKGARESVIRLKDKYPDREEVLSLVAFL
;
A
#
# COMPACT_ATOMS: atom_id res chain seq x y z
N MET A 1 46.38 -23.41 6.40
CA MET A 1 46.88 -24.37 5.40
C MET A 1 46.94 -23.65 4.06
N PHE A 2 48.09 -23.74 3.41
CA PHE A 2 48.35 -23.49 1.98
C PHE A 2 48.34 -22.05 1.43
N GLY A 3 49.57 -21.56 1.20
CA GLY A 3 50.00 -21.34 -0.18
C GLY A 3 49.63 -20.01 -0.81
N GLY A 4 49.80 -18.90 -0.11
CA GLY A 4 49.76 -17.56 -0.70
C GLY A 4 51.15 -17.06 -1.07
N GLY A 5 51.88 -17.81 -1.92
CA GLY A 5 53.22 -17.45 -2.40
C GLY A 5 53.27 -16.00 -2.91
N SER A 6 54.46 -15.40 -2.83
CA SER A 6 54.92 -14.09 -3.34
C SER A 6 53.93 -13.20 -4.12
N GLY A 7 53.14 -13.75 -5.05
CA GLY A 7 52.03 -13.09 -5.73
C GLY A 7 50.87 -12.56 -4.85
N ALA A 8 50.45 -13.26 -3.79
CA ALA A 8 49.36 -12.77 -2.92
C ALA A 8 49.79 -11.53 -2.11
N GLY A 9 51.02 -11.58 -1.58
CA GLY A 9 51.67 -10.43 -0.94
C GLY A 9 51.87 -9.27 -1.92
N MET A 10 52.35 -9.55 -3.15
CA MET A 10 52.49 -8.51 -4.19
C MET A 10 51.15 -7.87 -4.58
N ALA A 11 50.07 -8.65 -4.70
CA ALA A 11 48.75 -8.14 -5.02
C ALA A 11 48.20 -7.24 -3.91
N GLN A 12 48.43 -7.61 -2.65
CA GLN A 12 48.02 -6.81 -1.49
C GLN A 12 48.82 -5.50 -1.42
N VAL A 13 50.15 -5.56 -1.55
CA VAL A 13 51.01 -4.37 -1.60
C VAL A 13 50.58 -3.45 -2.75
N TYR A 14 50.29 -4.00 -3.92
CA TYR A 14 49.80 -3.23 -5.08
C TYR A 14 48.46 -2.53 -4.79
N ARG A 15 47.50 -3.23 -4.19
CA ARG A 15 46.18 -2.65 -3.83
C ARG A 15 46.30 -1.56 -2.77
N THR A 16 47.12 -1.76 -1.74
CA THR A 16 47.37 -0.76 -0.69
C THR A 16 48.02 0.48 -1.28
N ASN A 17 49.00 0.28 -2.15
CA ASN A 17 49.69 1.34 -2.86
C ASN A 17 48.72 2.14 -3.76
N ILE A 18 47.82 1.50 -4.51
CA ILE A 18 46.81 2.20 -5.30
C ILE A 18 45.91 3.10 -4.45
N LYS A 19 45.56 2.69 -3.23
CA LYS A 19 44.72 3.50 -2.32
C LYS A 19 45.41 4.78 -1.86
N LEU A 20 46.74 4.84 -1.89
CA LEU A 20 47.53 6.03 -1.54
C LEU A 20 47.58 7.07 -2.67
N LEU A 21 47.09 6.73 -3.87
CA LEU A 21 47.02 7.68 -4.99
C LEU A 21 45.92 8.71 -4.74
N ARG A 22 46.25 10.01 -4.87
CA ARG A 22 45.29 11.12 -4.74
C ARG A 22 44.10 10.88 -5.68
N LYS A 23 42.89 10.82 -5.14
CA LYS A 23 41.65 10.72 -5.92
C LYS A 23 41.32 12.05 -6.57
N THR A 24 41.01 12.06 -7.86
CA THR A 24 40.47 13.25 -8.56
C THR A 24 38.96 13.32 -8.44
N ASN A 25 38.28 12.17 -8.36
CA ASN A 25 36.86 12.07 -8.02
C ASN A 25 36.56 10.75 -7.27
N ARG A 26 35.30 10.47 -6.96
CA ARG A 26 34.88 9.26 -6.21
C ARG A 26 35.28 7.94 -6.87
N PHE A 27 35.50 7.94 -8.19
CA PHE A 27 35.73 6.76 -9.02
C PHE A 27 37.11 6.75 -9.74
N ASN A 28 37.83 7.87 -9.79
CA ASN A 28 39.08 8.05 -10.54
C ASN A 28 40.21 8.61 -9.67
N SER A 29 41.43 8.13 -9.89
CA SER A 29 42.66 8.61 -9.24
C SER A 29 43.53 9.44 -10.19
N ALA A 30 44.20 10.47 -9.65
CA ALA A 30 44.95 11.49 -10.39
C ALA A 30 46.13 10.95 -11.22
N ARG A 31 46.80 9.88 -10.77
CA ARG A 31 47.98 9.30 -11.43
C ARG A 31 48.06 7.81 -11.14
N THR A 32 48.13 6.96 -12.16
CA THR A 32 48.38 5.51 -12.00
C THR A 32 49.84 5.25 -11.65
N PHE A 33 50.12 4.15 -10.93
CA PHE A 33 51.49 3.74 -10.53
C PHE A 33 52.50 3.72 -11.68
N THR A 34 52.03 3.49 -12.91
CA THR A 34 52.83 3.51 -14.14
C THR A 34 53.42 4.88 -14.47
N THR A 35 52.73 5.97 -14.12
CA THR A 35 53.24 7.34 -14.31
C THR A 35 54.20 7.77 -13.19
N THR A 36 53.91 7.39 -11.94
CA THR A 36 54.77 7.74 -10.79
C THR A 36 56.09 6.96 -10.79
N LYS A 37 56.07 5.68 -11.20
CA LYS A 37 57.31 4.87 -11.29
C LYS A 37 58.25 5.28 -12.42
N LYS A 38 57.81 6.11 -13.37
CA LYS A 38 58.65 6.56 -14.51
C LYS A 38 59.86 7.39 -14.05
N GLU A 39 59.69 8.17 -12.98
CA GLU A 39 60.77 8.93 -12.34
C GLU A 39 61.68 8.01 -11.51
N TYR A 40 61.11 7.13 -10.69
CA TYR A 40 61.90 6.15 -9.92
C TYR A 40 62.69 5.17 -10.80
N SER A 41 62.16 4.75 -11.95
CA SER A 41 62.87 3.90 -12.91
C SER A 41 64.01 4.61 -13.64
N LYS A 42 63.98 5.95 -13.72
CA LYS A 42 65.09 6.75 -14.24
C LYS A 42 66.22 6.88 -13.21
N VAL A 43 65.88 7.01 -11.93
CA VAL A 43 66.85 7.20 -10.83
C VAL A 43 67.51 5.88 -10.41
N ALA A 44 66.80 4.75 -10.46
CA ALA A 44 67.33 3.46 -10.00
C ALA A 44 68.28 2.75 -11.00
N GLY A 45 68.61 3.36 -12.16
CA GLY A 45 69.50 2.80 -13.19
C GLY A 45 69.05 1.48 -13.84
N SER A 46 68.08 0.80 -13.24
CA SER A 46 67.46 -0.43 -13.72
C SER A 46 66.16 -0.06 -14.39
N SER A 47 66.22 0.20 -15.69
CA SER A 47 65.05 0.00 -16.52
C SER A 47 64.64 -1.45 -16.34
N VAL A 48 63.62 -1.72 -15.54
CA VAL A 48 62.96 -3.02 -15.53
C VAL A 48 62.59 -3.26 -16.99
N LEU A 49 63.36 -4.11 -17.67
CA LEU A 49 63.11 -4.51 -19.04
C LEU A 49 61.83 -5.31 -19.00
N LEU A 50 60.71 -4.59 -19.07
CA LEU A 50 59.41 -5.18 -19.29
C LEU A 50 59.55 -5.89 -20.63
N LYS A 51 59.64 -7.23 -20.58
CA LYS A 51 59.68 -8.06 -21.76
C LYS A 51 58.47 -7.67 -22.59
N LYS A 52 58.72 -6.97 -23.70
CA LYS A 52 57.66 -6.47 -24.57
C LYS A 52 57.04 -7.71 -25.18
N MET A 53 55.84 -8.05 -24.70
CA MET A 53 55.08 -9.20 -25.17
C MET A 53 54.96 -9.13 -26.68
N SER A 54 55.14 -10.26 -27.37
CA SER A 54 54.90 -10.29 -28.82
C SER A 54 53.43 -9.99 -29.10
N ALA A 55 53.12 -9.44 -30.27
CA ALA A 55 51.74 -9.13 -30.64
C ALA A 55 50.82 -10.37 -30.56
N ALA A 56 51.37 -11.57 -30.79
CA ALA A 56 50.68 -12.85 -30.63
C ALA A 56 50.33 -13.16 -29.17
N GLN A 57 51.31 -13.05 -28.26
CA GLN A 57 51.11 -13.26 -26.83
C GLN A 57 50.11 -12.26 -26.23
N PHE A 58 50.13 -11.01 -26.71
CA PHE A 58 49.17 -9.98 -26.29
C PHE A 58 47.73 -10.32 -26.72
N ARG A 59 47.55 -10.83 -27.95
CA ARG A 59 46.23 -11.27 -28.45
C ARG A 59 45.68 -12.44 -27.64
N GLU A 60 46.51 -13.42 -27.35
CA GLU A 60 46.15 -14.60 -26.54
C GLU A 60 45.72 -14.20 -25.12
N THR A 61 46.52 -13.35 -24.47
CA THR A 61 46.21 -12.83 -23.12
C THR A 61 44.91 -12.02 -23.12
N ARG A 62 44.70 -11.18 -24.15
CA ARG A 62 43.45 -10.43 -24.30
C ARG A 62 42.25 -11.36 -24.43
N GLN A 63 42.40 -12.44 -25.20
CA GLN A 63 41.32 -13.40 -25.45
C GLN A 63 40.97 -14.20 -24.18
N GLN A 64 41.97 -14.63 -23.40
CA GLN A 64 41.79 -15.24 -22.09
C GLN A 64 41.09 -14.29 -21.10
N VAL A 65 41.51 -13.03 -21.03
CA VAL A 65 40.86 -12.02 -20.16
C VAL A 65 39.40 -11.80 -20.55
N LEU A 66 39.10 -11.76 -21.85
CA LEU A 66 37.72 -11.60 -22.33
C LEU A 66 36.85 -12.82 -22.02
N GLN A 67 37.38 -14.05 -22.13
CA GLN A 67 36.67 -15.27 -21.76
C GLN A 67 36.41 -15.34 -20.24
N ASN A 68 37.42 -15.06 -19.42
CA ASN A 68 37.28 -15.05 -17.96
C ASN A 68 36.27 -13.98 -17.51
N ARG A 69 36.27 -12.79 -18.12
CA ARG A 69 35.25 -11.76 -17.84
C ARG A 69 33.83 -12.21 -18.16
N LYS A 70 33.63 -12.96 -19.26
CA LYS A 70 32.30 -13.50 -19.59
C LYS A 70 31.85 -14.54 -18.56
N GLN A 71 32.74 -15.43 -18.14
CA GLN A 71 32.45 -16.43 -17.12
C GLN A 71 32.17 -15.81 -15.75
N ASP A 72 32.97 -14.83 -15.33
CA ASP A 72 32.76 -14.10 -14.07
C ASP A 72 31.45 -13.32 -14.09
N ARG A 73 31.10 -12.71 -15.22
CA ARG A 73 29.80 -12.04 -15.38
C ARG A 73 28.65 -13.03 -15.24
N GLN A 74 28.73 -14.20 -15.88
CA GLN A 74 27.70 -15.23 -15.78
C GLN A 74 27.57 -15.72 -14.33
N LYS A 75 28.68 -16.02 -13.65
CA LYS A 75 28.68 -16.45 -12.24
C LYS A 75 28.06 -15.39 -11.33
N ASN A 76 28.45 -14.13 -11.50
CA ASN A 76 27.92 -13.02 -10.68
C ASN A 76 26.42 -12.79 -10.92
N ILE A 77 25.95 -12.92 -12.17
CA ILE A 77 24.52 -12.84 -12.47
C ILE A 77 23.79 -13.98 -11.75
N LEU A 78 24.27 -15.22 -11.90
CA LEU A 78 23.67 -16.42 -11.27
C LEU A 78 23.58 -16.28 -9.74
N LEU A 79 24.66 -15.82 -9.10
CA LEU A 79 24.71 -15.55 -7.67
C LEU A 79 23.73 -14.44 -7.27
N SER A 80 23.69 -13.35 -8.02
CA SER A 80 22.73 -12.26 -7.74
C SER A 80 21.29 -12.74 -7.88
N THR A 81 20.96 -13.51 -8.92
CA THR A 81 19.60 -14.02 -9.13
C THR A 81 19.21 -15.00 -8.04
N ALA A 82 20.14 -15.85 -7.60
CA ALA A 82 19.90 -16.81 -6.52
C ALA A 82 19.61 -16.11 -5.18
N VAL A 83 20.09 -14.89 -4.96
CA VAL A 83 19.83 -14.11 -3.74
C VAL A 83 18.60 -13.20 -3.89
N PHE A 84 18.47 -12.48 -5.00
CA PHE A 84 17.42 -11.49 -5.18
C PHE A 84 16.04 -12.09 -5.48
N VAL A 85 15.96 -13.22 -6.19
CA VAL A 85 14.67 -13.85 -6.51
C VAL A 85 13.96 -14.33 -5.24
N PRO A 86 14.60 -15.06 -4.30
CA PRO A 86 13.96 -15.43 -3.04
C PRO A 86 13.55 -14.23 -2.19
N LEU A 87 14.36 -13.17 -2.16
CA LEU A 87 14.06 -11.94 -1.44
C LEU A 87 12.81 -11.24 -2.00
N LEU A 88 12.66 -11.19 -3.33
CA LEU A 88 11.47 -10.63 -3.97
C LEU A 88 10.22 -11.48 -3.69
N LEU A 89 10.35 -12.82 -3.71
CA LEU A 89 9.24 -13.71 -3.38
C LEU A 89 8.82 -13.57 -1.91
N LEU A 90 9.78 -13.50 -0.99
CA LEU A 90 9.50 -13.23 0.43
C LEU A 90 8.82 -11.88 0.62
N PHE A 91 9.32 -10.83 -0.05
CA PHE A 91 8.72 -9.50 0.01
C PHE A 91 7.29 -9.50 -0.53
N ALA A 92 7.04 -10.14 -1.67
CA ALA A 92 5.69 -10.30 -2.23
C ALA A 92 4.76 -11.09 -1.28
N TYR A 93 5.27 -12.14 -0.64
CA TYR A 93 4.51 -12.92 0.34
C TYR A 93 4.13 -12.06 1.56
N VAL A 94 5.09 -11.38 2.18
CA VAL A 94 4.84 -10.53 3.36
C VAL A 94 3.85 -9.41 3.02
N THR A 95 4.07 -8.70 1.90
CA THR A 95 3.15 -7.63 1.47
C THR A 95 1.73 -8.15 1.22
N SER A 96 1.57 -9.32 0.58
CA SER A 96 0.24 -9.92 0.37
C SER A 96 -0.48 -10.25 1.68
N MET A 97 0.26 -10.68 2.72
CA MET A 97 -0.29 -10.96 4.04
C MET A 97 -0.78 -9.68 4.74
N PHE A 98 -0.03 -8.58 4.63
CA PHE A 98 -0.43 -7.28 5.18
C PHE A 98 -1.72 -6.77 4.54
N PHE A 99 -1.82 -6.79 3.20
CA PHE A 99 -3.04 -6.35 2.50
C PHE A 99 -4.25 -7.24 2.80
N ALA A 100 -4.07 -8.56 2.91
CA ALA A 100 -5.15 -9.46 3.29
C ALA A 100 -5.68 -9.16 4.71
N ASN A 101 -4.78 -8.85 5.64
CA ASN A 101 -5.14 -8.53 7.01
C ASN A 101 -5.90 -7.20 7.13
N GLU A 102 -5.44 -6.15 6.44
CA GLU A 102 -6.14 -4.85 6.43
C GLU A 102 -7.56 -4.96 5.88
N ASN A 103 -7.74 -5.67 4.76
CA ASN A 103 -9.06 -5.90 4.18
C ASN A 103 -9.98 -6.68 5.11
N ALA A 104 -9.45 -7.71 5.79
CA ALA A 104 -10.21 -8.49 6.76
C ALA A 104 -10.61 -7.65 8.00
N ILE A 105 -9.70 -6.81 8.51
CA ILE A 105 -9.98 -5.90 9.63
C ILE A 105 -11.04 -4.88 9.23
N GLN A 106 -10.93 -4.26 8.06
CA GLN A 106 -11.94 -3.32 7.55
C GLN A 106 -13.31 -3.97 7.38
N ALA A 107 -13.36 -5.17 6.79
CA ALA A 107 -14.61 -5.91 6.64
C ALA A 107 -15.24 -6.27 7.98
N ASN A 108 -14.42 -6.66 8.98
CA ASN A 108 -14.91 -6.96 10.33
C ASN A 108 -15.38 -5.72 11.07
N ASN A 109 -14.68 -4.59 10.94
CA ASN A 109 -15.09 -3.31 11.53
C ASN A 109 -16.41 -2.83 10.92
N LEU A 110 -16.57 -2.92 9.58
CA LEU A 110 -17.82 -2.59 8.91
C LEU A 110 -18.98 -3.49 9.38
N LYS A 111 -18.72 -4.80 9.53
CA LYS A 111 -19.72 -5.74 10.10
C LYS A 111 -20.09 -5.39 11.54
N LEU A 112 -19.11 -5.00 12.36
CA LEU A 112 -19.34 -4.63 13.75
C LEU A 112 -20.12 -3.32 13.85
N GLU A 113 -19.75 -2.32 13.04
CA GLU A 113 -20.43 -1.03 12.97
C GLU A 113 -21.87 -1.22 12.49
N THR A 114 -22.09 -1.97 11.41
CA THR A 114 -23.45 -2.27 10.92
C THR A 114 -24.28 -3.03 11.95
N ALA A 115 -23.71 -4.00 12.67
CA ALA A 115 -24.39 -4.70 13.76
C ALA A 115 -24.74 -3.77 14.92
N THR A 116 -23.85 -2.84 15.27
CA THR A 116 -24.07 -1.86 16.34
C THR A 116 -25.16 -0.86 15.93
N ASN A 117 -25.08 -0.33 14.71
CA ASN A 117 -26.09 0.55 14.14
C ASN A 117 -27.45 -0.16 14.06
N LEU A 118 -27.48 -1.46 13.73
CA LEU A 118 -28.71 -2.24 13.74
C LEU A 118 -29.32 -2.37 15.14
N LYS A 119 -28.50 -2.59 16.18
CA LYS A 119 -28.97 -2.59 17.57
C LYS A 119 -29.57 -1.25 17.97
N HIS A 120 -28.87 -0.14 17.68
CA HIS A 120 -29.36 1.20 18.00
C HIS A 120 -30.63 1.53 17.22
N TYR A 121 -30.69 1.15 15.93
CA TYR A 121 -31.88 1.29 15.11
C TYR A 121 -33.08 0.56 15.73
N ASN A 122 -32.90 -0.70 16.12
CA ASN A 122 -33.97 -1.50 16.73
C ASN A 122 -34.42 -0.88 18.06
N PHE A 123 -33.48 -0.40 18.88
CA PHE A 123 -33.77 0.34 20.10
C PHE A 123 -34.65 1.56 19.81
N TYR A 124 -34.23 2.45 18.91
CA TYR A 124 -34.98 3.66 18.58
C TYR A 124 -36.36 3.37 17.99
N MET A 125 -36.48 2.34 17.13
CA MET A 125 -37.77 1.92 16.57
C MET A 125 -38.72 1.41 17.67
N SER A 126 -38.20 0.60 18.60
CA SER A 126 -38.99 0.07 19.72
C SER A 126 -39.38 1.17 20.70
N ASP A 127 -38.45 2.05 21.05
CA ASP A 127 -38.68 3.15 21.98
C ASP A 127 -39.69 4.16 21.40
N ALA A 128 -39.61 4.45 20.09
CA ALA A 128 -40.62 5.26 19.41
C ALA A 128 -42.04 4.66 19.53
N ALA A 129 -42.17 3.34 19.40
CA ALA A 129 -43.45 2.66 19.57
C ALA A 129 -43.98 2.78 21.01
N ILE A 130 -43.12 2.66 22.01
CA ILE A 130 -43.48 2.87 23.42
C ILE A 130 -43.95 4.31 23.65
N TRP A 131 -43.25 5.30 23.11
CA TRP A 131 -43.67 6.71 23.22
C TRP A 131 -45.02 6.98 22.58
N LEU A 132 -45.31 6.35 21.44
CA LEU A 132 -46.64 6.43 20.81
C LEU A 132 -47.73 5.82 21.69
N GLN A 133 -47.48 4.68 22.32
CA GLN A 133 -48.46 4.08 23.25
C GLN A 133 -48.76 5.00 24.44
N GLN A 134 -47.78 5.79 24.88
CA GLN A 134 -47.93 6.80 25.91
C GLN A 134 -48.52 8.13 25.39
N GLN A 135 -48.95 8.20 24.12
CA GLN A 135 -49.43 9.40 23.44
C GLN A 135 -48.41 10.56 23.38
N LYS A 136 -47.11 10.28 23.60
CA LYS A 136 -46.03 11.26 23.52
C LYS A 136 -45.48 11.35 22.10
N VAL A 137 -46.27 11.93 21.20
CA VAL A 137 -46.03 11.91 19.75
C VAL A 137 -44.72 12.61 19.36
N ALA A 138 -44.39 13.75 19.95
CA ALA A 138 -43.14 14.45 19.69
C ALA A 138 -41.90 13.60 20.01
N ASN A 139 -41.93 12.84 21.12
CA ASN A 139 -40.84 11.94 21.52
C ASN A 139 -40.72 10.77 20.53
N ALA A 140 -41.84 10.20 20.10
CA ALA A 140 -41.82 9.16 19.08
C ALA A 140 -41.22 9.66 17.75
N ILE A 141 -41.60 10.86 17.30
CA ILE A 141 -41.02 11.48 16.10
C ILE A 141 -39.51 11.65 16.26
N PHE A 142 -39.05 12.12 17.42
CA PHE A 142 -37.62 12.25 17.72
C PHE A 142 -36.89 10.91 17.60
N GLN A 143 -37.42 9.83 18.20
CA GLN A 143 -36.79 8.51 18.12
C GLN A 143 -36.81 7.92 16.71
N TYR A 144 -37.89 8.08 15.96
CA TYR A 144 -37.91 7.66 14.55
C TYR A 144 -36.90 8.44 13.70
N ARG A 145 -36.65 9.72 13.99
CA ARG A 145 -35.59 10.48 13.32
C ARG A 145 -34.21 9.92 13.65
N LYS A 146 -33.95 9.53 14.89
CA LYS A 146 -32.71 8.82 15.29
C LYS A 146 -32.54 7.48 14.58
N ALA A 147 -33.61 6.70 14.45
CA ALA A 147 -33.57 5.48 13.65
C ALA A 147 -33.32 5.76 12.15
N LYS A 148 -33.88 6.85 11.61
CA LYS A 148 -33.65 7.28 10.22
C LYS A 148 -32.22 7.76 9.99
N GLU A 149 -31.61 8.46 10.94
CA GLU A 149 -30.19 8.87 10.86
C GLU A 149 -29.26 7.65 10.65
N LEU A 150 -29.56 6.51 11.27
CA LEU A 150 -28.77 5.28 11.15
C LEU A 150 -29.03 4.53 9.83
N PHE A 151 -30.28 4.50 9.36
CA PHE A 151 -30.66 3.85 8.10
C PHE A 151 -31.60 4.74 7.27
N PRO A 152 -31.07 5.75 6.56
CA PRO A 152 -31.87 6.77 5.88
C PRO A 152 -32.82 6.22 4.83
N GLU A 153 -32.41 5.14 4.17
CA GLU A 153 -33.10 4.54 3.04
C GLU A 153 -34.07 3.41 3.42
N LYS A 154 -34.06 2.99 4.70
CA LYS A 154 -34.82 1.83 5.16
C LYS A 154 -36.31 2.15 5.18
N PHE A 155 -37.08 1.35 4.46
CA PHE A 155 -38.52 1.57 4.31
C PHE A 155 -39.25 1.69 5.65
N ALA A 156 -39.03 0.74 6.55
CA ALA A 156 -39.81 0.61 7.79
C ALA A 156 -39.82 1.90 8.63
N VAL A 157 -38.67 2.56 8.78
CA VAL A 157 -38.58 3.81 9.57
C VAL A 157 -39.16 4.99 8.82
N ASN A 158 -38.92 5.10 7.50
CA ASN A 158 -39.50 6.18 6.71
C ASN A 158 -41.03 6.08 6.68
N TYR A 159 -41.57 4.88 6.53
CA TYR A 159 -42.99 4.61 6.56
C TYR A 159 -43.59 4.97 7.93
N LYS A 160 -43.05 4.43 9.03
CA LYS A 160 -43.56 4.70 10.38
C LYS A 160 -43.48 6.16 10.77
N LEU A 161 -42.36 6.82 10.47
CA LEU A 161 -42.22 8.26 10.70
C LEU A 161 -43.26 9.05 9.89
N THR A 162 -43.45 8.73 8.61
CA THR A 162 -44.42 9.42 7.76
C THR A 162 -45.85 9.24 8.27
N GLN A 163 -46.20 8.02 8.69
CA GLN A 163 -47.50 7.72 9.30
C GLN A 163 -47.76 8.60 10.53
N VAL A 164 -46.77 8.71 11.44
CA VAL A 164 -46.89 9.56 12.63
C VAL A 164 -47.01 11.03 12.25
N LEU A 165 -46.19 11.52 11.32
CA LEU A 165 -46.24 12.92 10.87
C LEU A 165 -47.58 13.27 10.20
N LEU A 166 -48.16 12.37 9.41
CA LEU A 166 -49.49 12.55 8.84
C LEU A 166 -50.56 12.62 9.94
N SER A 167 -50.48 11.73 10.93
CA SER A 167 -51.43 11.76 12.05
C SER A 167 -51.34 13.05 12.87
N SER A 168 -50.13 13.54 13.16
CA SER A 168 -49.92 14.84 13.83
C SER A 168 -50.41 16.02 12.99
N CYS A 169 -50.29 15.94 11.66
CA CYS A 169 -50.84 16.97 10.79
C CYS A 169 -52.37 16.96 10.82
N ALA A 170 -52.99 15.78 10.73
CA ALA A 170 -54.43 15.64 10.70
C ALA A 170 -55.11 16.07 12.01
N LEU A 171 -54.48 15.76 13.15
CA LEU A 171 -55.04 16.04 14.48
C LEU A 171 -54.66 17.43 14.99
N ASP A 172 -53.39 17.82 14.85
CA ASP A 172 -52.82 18.99 15.52
C ASP A 172 -52.31 20.06 14.52
N SER A 173 -52.46 19.85 13.22
CA SER A 173 -51.88 20.71 12.17
C SER A 173 -50.35 20.88 12.25
N LEU A 174 -49.66 19.94 12.91
CA LEU A 174 -48.21 19.96 13.08
C LEU A 174 -47.49 19.16 11.98
N TYR A 175 -46.32 19.63 11.57
CA TYR A 175 -45.43 18.95 10.62
C TYR A 175 -46.01 18.63 9.22
N CYS A 176 -47.13 19.23 8.84
CA CYS A 176 -47.85 18.95 7.59
C CYS A 176 -46.98 19.00 6.32
N LYS A 177 -46.12 20.01 6.19
CA LYS A 177 -45.20 20.11 5.05
C LYS A 177 -44.24 18.91 5.00
N GLY A 178 -43.63 18.57 6.14
CA GLY A 178 -42.70 17.45 6.24
C GLY A 178 -43.37 16.10 6.04
N ALA A 179 -44.62 15.95 6.47
CA ALA A 179 -45.45 14.78 6.21
C ALA A 179 -45.67 14.61 4.69
N ARG A 180 -46.17 15.66 4.03
CA ARG A 180 -46.45 15.66 2.58
C ARG A 180 -45.23 15.31 1.73
N GLU A 181 -44.11 15.97 2.00
CA GLU A 181 -42.86 15.68 1.30
C GLU A 181 -42.39 14.22 1.53
N SER A 182 -42.61 13.67 2.72
CA SER A 182 -42.19 12.30 3.03
C SER A 182 -43.07 11.27 2.34
N VAL A 183 -44.38 11.53 2.20
CA VAL A 183 -45.28 10.68 1.40
C VAL A 183 -44.88 10.67 -0.07
N ILE A 184 -44.60 11.85 -0.65
CA ILE A 184 -44.16 11.97 -2.05
C ILE A 184 -42.88 11.15 -2.27
N ARG A 185 -41.86 11.35 -1.41
CA ARG A 185 -40.61 10.56 -1.48
C ARG A 185 -40.84 9.05 -1.36
N LEU A 186 -41.76 8.62 -0.49
CA LEU A 186 -42.08 7.20 -0.36
C LEU A 186 -42.79 6.66 -1.61
N LYS A 187 -43.72 7.42 -2.19
CA LYS A 187 -44.42 7.07 -3.43
C LYS A 187 -43.44 6.96 -4.60
N ASP A 188 -42.53 7.92 -4.74
CA ASP A 188 -41.54 7.92 -5.82
C ASP A 188 -40.60 6.72 -5.72
N LYS A 189 -40.22 6.32 -4.50
CA LYS A 189 -39.30 5.21 -4.26
C LYS A 189 -39.97 3.83 -4.26
N TYR A 190 -41.23 3.76 -3.85
CA TYR A 190 -41.99 2.51 -3.70
C TYR A 190 -43.42 2.68 -4.27
N PRO A 191 -43.57 2.89 -5.59
CA PRO A 191 -44.83 3.28 -6.22
C PRO A 191 -45.94 2.23 -6.11
N ASP A 192 -45.58 0.95 -6.19
CA ASP A 192 -46.54 -0.16 -6.24
C ASP A 192 -46.84 -0.76 -4.86
N ARG A 193 -46.32 -0.15 -3.79
CA ARG A 193 -46.41 -0.71 -2.45
C ARG A 193 -47.73 -0.29 -1.79
N GLU A 194 -48.57 -1.25 -1.46
CA GLU A 194 -49.92 -1.01 -0.91
C GLU A 194 -49.90 -0.11 0.33
N GLU A 195 -48.95 -0.33 1.26
CA GLU A 195 -48.86 0.50 2.45
C GLU A 195 -48.60 1.98 2.10
N VAL A 196 -47.82 2.25 1.05
CA VAL A 196 -47.53 3.63 0.62
C VAL A 196 -48.73 4.25 -0.08
N LEU A 197 -49.42 3.50 -0.95
CA LEU A 197 -50.64 3.95 -1.60
C LEU A 197 -51.71 4.35 -0.56
N SER A 198 -51.79 3.61 0.55
CA SER A 198 -52.69 3.96 1.66
C SER A 198 -52.35 5.32 2.28
N LEU A 199 -51.07 5.70 2.38
CA LEU A 199 -50.64 7.00 2.92
C LEU A 199 -50.92 8.16 1.95
N VAL A 200 -50.84 7.90 0.65
CA VAL A 200 -51.11 8.90 -0.40
C VAL A 200 -52.58 9.33 -0.38
N ALA A 201 -53.50 8.46 0.05
CA ALA A 201 -54.91 8.81 0.20
C ALA A 201 -55.18 9.89 1.28
N PHE A 202 -54.21 10.18 2.15
CA PHE A 202 -54.29 11.22 3.17
C PHE A 202 -53.67 12.56 2.74
N LEU A 203 -53.18 12.67 1.51
CA LEU A 203 -52.73 13.93 0.91
C LEU A 203 -53.90 14.74 0.33
#